data_AF-A0AAX3MB30-F1
#
_entry.id   AF-A0AAX3MB30-F1
#
_cell.length_a   1.000
_cell.length_b   1.000
_cell.length_c   1.000
_cell.angle_alpha   90.00
_cell.angle_beta   90.00
_cell.angle_gamma   90.00
#
_symmetry.space_group_name_H-M   'P 1'
#
loop_
_entity.id
_entity.type
_entity.pdbx_description
1 polymer ?
#
loop_
_entity_poly.entity_id
_entity_poly.type
_entity_poly.pdbx_seq_one_letter_code
_entity_poly.pdbx_strand_id
1 'polypeptide(L)'
;MKYEYKGIKLEDSIEKIIDLLNSKNTSFDSFYSYLIYEPGSAIEDITSRIYIYLYTGTVVMIKVFDENFCLAEDLKIGIPITNKIIEKYGLYEDDIAEDEGYYESTKYKELVIDIDWGTGRLERYNDRVERIIGYEFNGQKKINLNIEKDEVDNYLECRNLKDIFHSLRFKEYSLDVDVDKREIYGQLDNYKFTFDLITRDIKNIQNLGTGKLIKTSLDK
;
A
#
# COMPACT_ATOMS: atom_id res chain seq x y z
N MET A 1 -10.69 -16.66 -5.05
CA MET A 1 -9.97 -16.81 -3.77
C MET A 1 -10.32 -15.61 -2.90
N LYS A 2 -10.32 -15.73 -1.57
CA LYS A 2 -10.56 -14.56 -0.70
C LYS A 2 -9.20 -13.95 -0.35
N TYR A 3 -9.01 -12.68 -0.72
CA TYR A 3 -7.79 -11.93 -0.47
C TYR A 3 -8.00 -11.04 0.76
N GLU A 4 -7.86 -11.63 1.93
CA GLU A 4 -8.16 -10.96 3.20
C GLU A 4 -7.04 -11.25 4.20
N TYR A 5 -6.43 -10.19 4.74
CA TYR A 5 -5.44 -10.27 5.81
C TYR A 5 -6.04 -9.69 7.09
N LYS A 6 -6.29 -10.53 8.10
CA LYS A 6 -6.83 -10.11 9.41
C LYS A 6 -8.06 -9.18 9.32
N GLY A 7 -8.97 -9.43 8.38
CA GLY A 7 -10.17 -8.60 8.15
C GLY A 7 -10.00 -7.45 7.16
N ILE A 8 -8.78 -7.19 6.68
CA ILE A 8 -8.46 -6.16 5.67
C ILE A 8 -8.51 -6.78 4.28
N LYS A 9 -9.29 -6.18 3.38
CA LYS A 9 -9.38 -6.58 1.97
C LYS A 9 -9.28 -5.37 1.02
N LEU A 10 -9.14 -5.66 -0.26
CA LEU A 10 -9.30 -4.66 -1.32
C LEU A 10 -10.65 -3.95 -1.20
N GLU A 11 -10.68 -2.68 -1.58
CA GLU A 11 -11.83 -1.76 -1.54
C GLU A 11 -12.31 -1.38 -0.12
N ASP A 12 -11.68 -1.86 0.94
CA ASP A 12 -11.95 -1.34 2.29
C ASP A 12 -11.49 0.12 2.41
N SER A 13 -12.21 0.89 3.24
CA SER A 13 -11.82 2.26 3.56
C SER A 13 -10.80 2.27 4.69
N ILE A 14 -9.96 3.32 4.73
CA ILE A 14 -9.07 3.65 5.85
C ILE A 14 -9.82 3.56 7.19
N GLU A 15 -11.07 4.04 7.24
CA GLU A 15 -11.91 4.02 8.45
C GLU A 15 -12.12 2.60 8.99
N LYS A 16 -12.35 1.62 8.10
CA LYS A 16 -12.57 0.22 8.51
C LYS A 16 -11.29 -0.44 9.01
N ILE A 17 -10.14 -0.07 8.43
CA ILE A 17 -8.89 -0.78 8.67
C ILE A 17 -8.04 -0.12 9.75
N ILE A 18 -8.20 1.19 10.01
CA ILE A 18 -7.29 1.93 10.88
C ILE A 18 -7.31 1.41 12.31
N ASP A 19 -8.45 0.94 12.79
CA ASP A 19 -8.58 0.35 14.14
C ASP A 19 -8.06 -1.09 14.20
N LEU A 20 -7.86 -1.75 13.05
CA LEU A 20 -7.19 -3.05 12.95
C LEU A 20 -5.65 -2.88 12.97
N LEU A 21 -5.17 -1.67 12.68
CA LEU A 21 -3.75 -1.31 12.66
C LEU A 21 -3.37 -0.64 13.99
N ASN A 22 -2.25 -1.04 14.58
CA ASN A 22 -1.74 -0.39 15.80
C ASN A 22 -0.77 0.73 15.38
N SER A 23 -1.02 1.98 15.77
CA SER A 23 -0.17 3.12 15.38
C SER A 23 1.29 2.98 15.79
N LYS A 24 1.61 2.28 16.89
CA LYS A 24 3.00 1.98 17.30
C LYS A 24 3.76 1.10 16.31
N ASN A 25 3.01 0.32 15.53
CA ASN A 25 3.51 -0.68 14.60
C ASN A 25 3.12 -0.33 13.16
N THR A 26 2.59 0.88 12.93
CA THR A 26 2.17 1.34 11.61
C THR A 26 2.90 2.63 11.29
N SER A 27 3.75 2.57 10.27
CA SER A 27 4.36 3.76 9.67
C SER A 27 3.74 4.05 8.31
N PHE A 28 4.00 5.24 7.79
CA PHE A 28 3.60 5.63 6.44
C PHE A 28 4.83 5.88 5.58
N ASP A 29 4.85 5.27 4.41
CA ASP A 29 5.81 5.58 3.35
C ASP A 29 5.17 6.59 2.41
N SER A 30 5.67 7.82 2.44
CA SER A 30 5.16 8.91 1.61
C SER A 30 5.44 8.76 0.13
N PHE A 31 6.57 8.17 -0.22
CA PHE A 31 7.00 8.01 -1.61
C PHE A 31 6.06 7.07 -2.36
N TYR A 32 5.75 5.93 -1.75
CA TYR A 32 4.83 4.95 -2.33
C TYR A 32 3.39 5.05 -1.83
N SER A 33 3.11 5.97 -0.90
CA SER A 33 1.81 6.11 -0.21
C SER A 33 1.29 4.80 0.40
N TYR A 34 2.18 4.04 1.05
CA TYR A 34 1.83 2.82 1.79
C TYR A 34 1.64 3.11 3.28
N LEU A 35 0.64 2.48 3.89
CA LEU A 35 0.76 2.12 5.31
C LEU A 35 1.61 0.86 5.41
N ILE A 36 2.68 0.92 6.20
CA ILE A 36 3.53 -0.22 6.51
C ILE A 36 3.18 -0.68 7.91
N TYR A 37 2.60 -1.87 8.04
CA TYR A 37 2.23 -2.47 9.30
C TYR A 37 3.14 -3.65 9.64
N GLU A 38 3.75 -3.58 10.82
CA GLU A 38 4.62 -4.62 11.36
C GLU A 38 3.89 -5.34 12.52
N PRO A 39 3.24 -6.50 12.28
CA PRO A 39 2.48 -7.20 13.31
C PRO A 39 3.34 -7.72 14.47
N GLY A 40 4.67 -7.63 14.39
CA GLY A 40 5.60 -8.03 15.45
C GLY A 40 5.94 -9.52 15.46
N SER A 41 5.41 -10.30 14.51
CA SER A 41 5.88 -11.66 14.21
C SER A 41 7.14 -11.60 13.33
N ALA A 42 8.02 -12.59 13.46
CA ALA A 42 9.19 -12.74 12.63
C ALA A 42 9.46 -14.22 12.37
N ILE A 43 9.87 -14.53 11.13
CA ILE A 43 10.36 -15.84 10.71
C ILE A 43 11.88 -15.77 10.75
N GLU A 44 12.51 -16.30 11.80
CA GLU A 44 13.95 -16.12 11.98
C GLU A 44 14.31 -14.61 11.90
N ASP A 45 15.03 -14.18 10.87
CA ASP A 45 15.45 -12.79 10.64
C ASP A 45 14.49 -11.98 9.75
N ILE A 46 13.42 -12.60 9.21
CA ILE A 46 12.44 -11.93 8.37
C ILE A 46 11.28 -11.44 9.23
N THR A 47 11.26 -10.15 9.53
CA THR A 47 10.11 -9.53 10.18
C THR A 47 8.90 -9.59 9.27
N SER A 48 7.76 -10.00 9.83
CA SER A 48 6.50 -9.92 9.11
C SER A 48 6.19 -8.46 8.81
N ARG A 49 5.79 -8.18 7.58
CA ARG A 49 5.50 -6.82 7.14
C ARG A 49 4.37 -6.82 6.13
N ILE A 50 3.42 -5.93 6.37
CA ILE A 50 2.22 -5.78 5.55
C ILE A 50 2.24 -4.38 4.96
N TYR A 51 2.21 -4.28 3.64
CA TYR A 51 2.14 -3.02 2.94
C TYR A 51 0.71 -2.82 2.44
N ILE A 52 0.06 -1.74 2.82
CA ILE A 52 -1.31 -1.43 2.43
C ILE A 52 -1.30 -0.13 1.63
N TYR A 53 -1.55 -0.24 0.33
CA TYR A 53 -1.62 0.92 -0.55
C TYR A 53 -3.00 1.55 -0.46
N LEU A 54 -3.02 2.86 -0.20
CA LEU A 54 -4.25 3.62 -0.13
C LEU A 54 -4.31 4.64 -1.26
N TYR A 55 -5.32 4.51 -2.11
CA TYR A 55 -5.69 5.58 -3.03
C TYR A 55 -6.84 6.37 -2.45
N THR A 56 -6.59 7.63 -2.09
CA THR A 56 -7.60 8.54 -1.49
C THR A 56 -8.34 7.93 -0.30
N GLY A 57 -7.68 7.04 0.46
CA GLY A 57 -8.26 6.35 1.60
C GLY A 57 -8.96 5.01 1.30
N THR A 58 -8.89 4.50 0.07
CA THR A 58 -9.37 3.17 -0.29
C THR A 58 -8.21 2.20 -0.47
N VAL A 59 -8.30 1.00 0.10
CA VAL A 59 -7.32 -0.07 -0.09
C VAL A 59 -7.37 -0.56 -1.53
N VAL A 60 -6.30 -0.29 -2.26
CA VAL A 60 -6.17 -0.65 -3.69
C VAL A 60 -5.14 -1.75 -3.90
N MET A 61 -4.25 -1.96 -2.94
CA MET A 61 -3.27 -3.05 -2.96
C MET A 61 -2.86 -3.44 -1.54
N ILE A 62 -2.60 -4.72 -1.33
CA ILE A 62 -2.05 -5.25 -0.07
C ILE A 62 -0.90 -6.18 -0.42
N LYS A 63 0.27 -5.99 0.17
CA LYS A 63 1.37 -6.96 0.15
C LYS A 63 1.56 -7.58 1.52
N VAL A 64 1.67 -8.90 1.60
CA VAL A 64 1.71 -9.68 2.82
C VAL A 64 2.96 -10.54 2.85
N PHE A 65 3.87 -10.24 3.76
CA PHE A 65 5.02 -11.06 4.12
C PHE A 65 4.84 -11.51 5.57
N ASP A 66 4.25 -12.69 5.80
CA ASP A 66 3.92 -13.21 7.14
C ASP A 66 3.78 -14.75 7.08
N GLU A 67 4.66 -15.52 7.74
CA GLU A 67 4.63 -17.01 7.68
C GLU A 67 3.29 -17.60 8.08
N ASN A 68 2.58 -16.92 8.97
CA ASN A 68 1.32 -17.40 9.52
C ASN A 68 0.17 -17.14 8.54
N PHE A 69 0.40 -16.33 7.51
CA PHE A 69 -0.56 -16.08 6.47
C PHE A 69 -0.53 -17.21 5.42
N CYS A 70 -1.70 -17.78 5.18
CA CYS A 70 -1.88 -18.91 4.28
C CYS A 70 -3.14 -18.70 3.44
N LEU A 71 -2.98 -18.60 2.12
CA LEU A 71 -4.09 -18.51 1.17
C LEU A 71 -4.74 -19.88 0.94
N ALA A 72 -3.92 -20.92 0.91
CA ALA A 72 -4.30 -22.31 0.75
C ALA A 72 -3.17 -23.21 1.28
N GLU A 73 -3.48 -24.45 1.65
CA GLU A 73 -2.49 -25.39 2.21
C GLU A 73 -1.26 -25.60 1.31
N ASP A 74 -1.43 -25.55 -0.01
CA ASP A 74 -0.34 -25.65 -0.99
C ASP A 74 0.23 -24.30 -1.45
N LEU A 75 -0.20 -23.22 -0.80
CA LEU A 75 0.33 -21.85 -0.89
C LEU A 75 0.66 -21.38 0.53
N LYS A 76 1.55 -22.09 1.22
CA LYS A 76 2.16 -21.60 2.46
C LYS A 76 3.50 -20.96 2.13
N ILE A 77 3.85 -19.92 2.86
CA ILE A 77 5.17 -19.31 2.76
C ILE A 77 6.25 -20.38 3.06
N GLY A 78 7.33 -20.37 2.29
CA GLY A 78 8.42 -21.34 2.33
C GLY A 78 8.20 -22.60 1.48
N ILE A 79 6.99 -22.82 0.94
CA ILE A 79 6.74 -23.96 0.03
C ILE A 79 7.40 -23.68 -1.33
N PRO A 80 8.10 -24.67 -1.92
CA PRO A 80 8.61 -24.58 -3.28
C PRO A 80 7.51 -24.39 -4.31
N ILE A 81 7.74 -23.52 -5.30
CA ILE A 81 6.88 -23.44 -6.48
C ILE A 81 7.12 -24.69 -7.33
N THR A 82 6.05 -25.40 -7.68
CA THR A 82 6.09 -26.61 -8.51
C THR A 82 5.19 -26.45 -9.71
N ASN A 83 5.44 -27.21 -10.79
CA ASN A 83 4.56 -27.22 -11.97
C ASN A 83 3.08 -27.48 -11.61
N LYS A 84 2.82 -28.29 -10.58
CA LYS A 84 1.46 -28.54 -10.08
C LYS A 84 0.81 -27.28 -9.51
N ILE A 85 1.55 -26.46 -8.76
CA ILE A 85 1.08 -25.18 -8.24
C ILE A 85 0.86 -24.20 -9.40
N ILE A 86 1.83 -24.11 -10.32
CA ILE A 86 1.76 -23.26 -11.52
C ILE A 86 0.50 -23.56 -12.32
N GLU A 87 0.27 -24.82 -12.68
CA GLU A 87 -0.92 -25.23 -13.44
C GLU A 87 -2.23 -25.00 -12.67
N LYS A 88 -2.26 -25.36 -11.38
CA LYS A 88 -3.46 -25.22 -10.53
C LYS A 88 -3.92 -23.78 -10.44
N TYR A 89 -2.98 -22.85 -10.18
CA TYR A 89 -3.27 -21.43 -10.00
C TYR A 89 -3.10 -20.62 -11.28
N GLY A 90 -2.68 -21.23 -12.40
CA GLY A 90 -2.51 -20.56 -13.68
C GLY A 90 -1.43 -19.48 -13.61
N LEU A 91 -0.32 -19.80 -12.96
CA LEU A 91 0.78 -18.88 -12.72
C LEU A 91 1.65 -18.68 -13.96
N TYR A 92 2.17 -17.48 -14.14
CA TYR A 92 3.17 -17.16 -15.16
C TYR A 92 4.11 -16.09 -14.62
N GLU A 93 5.36 -16.12 -15.06
CA GLU A 93 6.31 -15.04 -14.85
C GLU A 93 5.99 -13.94 -15.87
N ASP A 94 6.00 -12.69 -15.45
CA ASP A 94 5.86 -11.57 -16.38
C ASP A 94 7.21 -11.37 -17.10
N ASP A 95 7.22 -11.58 -18.43
CA ASP A 95 8.39 -11.44 -19.30
C ASP A 95 9.06 -10.05 -19.20
N ILE A 96 8.41 -9.05 -18.60
CA ILE A 96 8.92 -7.68 -18.43
C ILE A 96 9.70 -7.51 -17.11
N ALA A 97 9.48 -8.39 -16.13
CA ALA A 97 9.98 -8.26 -14.75
C ALA A 97 10.75 -9.51 -14.28
N GLU A 98 11.51 -10.15 -15.18
CA GLU A 98 12.32 -11.35 -14.89
C GLU A 98 13.20 -11.21 -13.63
N ASP A 99 13.60 -9.99 -13.28
CA ASP A 99 14.47 -9.71 -12.12
C ASP A 99 13.70 -9.44 -10.80
N GLU A 100 12.38 -9.29 -10.83
CA GLU A 100 11.58 -8.88 -9.66
C GLU A 100 11.12 -10.06 -8.77
N GLY A 101 11.19 -11.29 -9.29
CA GLY A 101 10.94 -12.51 -8.51
C GLY A 101 9.49 -12.65 -8.04
N TYR A 102 8.54 -12.70 -8.98
CA TYR A 102 7.13 -12.97 -8.69
C TYR A 102 6.42 -13.73 -9.81
N TYR A 103 5.27 -14.33 -9.47
CA TYR A 103 4.32 -14.92 -10.42
C TYR A 103 2.98 -14.18 -10.39
N GLU A 104 2.43 -13.83 -11.56
CA GLU A 104 1.03 -13.42 -11.70
C GLU A 104 0.11 -14.63 -11.93
N SER A 105 -1.21 -14.45 -11.77
CA SER A 105 -2.20 -15.51 -12.07
C SER A 105 -3.21 -15.12 -13.14
N THR A 106 -3.33 -15.97 -14.16
CA THR A 106 -4.40 -15.88 -15.18
C THR A 106 -5.79 -16.22 -14.62
N LYS A 107 -5.86 -17.03 -13.56
CA LYS A 107 -7.12 -17.48 -12.93
C LYS A 107 -7.58 -16.54 -11.82
N TYR A 108 -6.64 -15.88 -11.15
CA TYR A 108 -6.83 -15.06 -9.97
C TYR A 108 -6.23 -13.68 -10.22
N LYS A 109 -6.98 -12.81 -10.90
CA LYS A 109 -6.43 -11.58 -11.53
C LYS A 109 -5.78 -10.58 -10.58
N GLU A 110 -6.16 -10.58 -9.30
CA GLU A 110 -5.52 -9.73 -8.29
C GLU A 110 -4.34 -10.41 -7.59
N LEU A 111 -4.12 -11.71 -7.79
CA LEU A 111 -3.10 -12.47 -7.08
C LEU A 111 -1.75 -12.35 -7.78
N VAL A 112 -0.77 -11.91 -7.00
CA VAL A 112 0.66 -12.00 -7.29
C VAL A 112 1.32 -12.79 -6.16
N ILE A 113 2.25 -13.67 -6.51
CA ILE A 113 3.00 -14.49 -5.56
C ILE A 113 4.46 -14.06 -5.61
N ASP A 114 4.95 -13.47 -4.53
CA ASP A 114 6.35 -13.10 -4.40
C ASP A 114 7.19 -14.34 -4.09
N ILE A 115 8.32 -14.49 -4.75
CA ILE A 115 9.21 -15.64 -4.60
C ILE A 115 10.64 -15.27 -4.21
N ASP A 116 11.30 -16.21 -3.54
CA ASP A 116 12.75 -16.25 -3.39
C ASP A 116 13.32 -17.29 -4.33
N TRP A 117 14.31 -16.92 -5.14
CA TRP A 117 14.96 -17.78 -6.12
C TRP A 117 15.87 -18.86 -5.50
N GLY A 118 16.06 -18.87 -4.17
CA GLY A 118 17.01 -19.73 -3.50
C GLY A 118 18.47 -19.38 -3.82
N THR A 119 18.74 -18.10 -4.07
CA THR A 119 20.08 -17.57 -4.43
C THR A 119 20.89 -17.09 -3.22
N GLY A 120 20.41 -17.37 -2.00
CA GLY A 120 21.04 -16.92 -0.76
C GLY A 120 20.58 -15.55 -0.27
N ARG A 121 19.54 -14.95 -0.88
CA ARG A 121 18.90 -13.73 -0.35
C ARG A 121 18.36 -13.97 1.06
N LEU A 122 17.79 -15.15 1.29
CA LEU A 122 17.56 -15.69 2.63
C LEU A 122 18.69 -16.68 2.95
N GLU A 123 19.43 -16.46 4.03
CA GLU A 123 20.66 -17.23 4.33
C GLU A 123 20.42 -18.75 4.36
N ARG A 124 19.25 -19.19 4.84
CA ARG A 124 18.86 -20.60 4.88
C ARG A 124 18.57 -21.24 3.51
N TYR A 125 18.40 -20.44 2.46
CA TYR A 125 18.04 -20.91 1.11
C TYR A 125 19.10 -20.51 0.09
N ASN A 126 20.02 -21.44 -0.18
CA ASN A 126 21.01 -21.32 -1.25
C ASN A 126 21.07 -22.62 -2.08
N ASP A 127 19.92 -23.04 -2.57
CA ASP A 127 19.72 -24.31 -3.29
C ASP A 127 19.06 -24.13 -4.66
N ARG A 128 18.89 -22.88 -5.12
CA ARG A 128 18.26 -22.52 -6.40
C ARG A 128 16.84 -23.05 -6.56
N VAL A 129 16.11 -23.21 -5.45
CA VAL A 129 14.71 -23.61 -5.47
C VAL A 129 13.84 -22.39 -5.17
N GLU A 130 12.99 -22.05 -6.13
CA GLU A 130 11.97 -21.01 -5.99
C GLU A 130 10.98 -21.36 -4.88
N ARG A 131 10.77 -20.42 -3.96
CA ARG A 131 9.84 -20.58 -2.83
C ARG A 131 8.98 -19.36 -2.66
N ILE A 132 7.74 -19.59 -2.24
CA ILE A 132 6.83 -18.50 -1.87
C ILE A 132 7.38 -17.76 -0.65
N ILE A 133 7.49 -16.44 -0.73
CA ILE A 133 7.88 -15.58 0.40
C ILE A 133 6.83 -14.54 0.77
N GLY A 134 5.85 -14.32 -0.09
CA GLY A 134 4.82 -13.34 0.13
C GLY A 134 3.73 -13.38 -0.92
N TYR A 135 2.75 -12.50 -0.73
CA TYR A 135 1.64 -12.34 -1.64
C TYR A 135 1.36 -10.86 -1.83
N GLU A 136 1.02 -10.50 -3.05
CA GLU A 136 0.40 -9.22 -3.37
C GLU A 136 -1.02 -9.45 -3.89
N PHE A 137 -1.94 -8.63 -3.38
CA PHE A 137 -3.29 -8.51 -3.88
C PHE A 137 -3.42 -7.14 -4.55
N ASN A 138 -3.45 -7.12 -5.88
CA ASN A 138 -3.44 -5.90 -6.67
C ASN A 138 -4.81 -5.62 -7.30
N GLY A 139 -5.55 -4.70 -6.68
CA GLY A 139 -6.86 -4.24 -7.14
C GLY A 139 -6.80 -3.05 -8.11
N GLN A 140 -5.61 -2.53 -8.43
CA GLN A 140 -5.48 -1.29 -9.20
C GLN A 140 -6.08 -1.41 -10.61
N LYS A 141 -6.02 -2.59 -11.24
CA LYS A 141 -6.65 -2.83 -12.56
C LYS A 141 -8.18 -2.65 -12.54
N LYS A 142 -8.84 -2.83 -11.38
CA LYS A 142 -10.30 -2.66 -11.22
C LYS A 142 -10.71 -1.25 -10.86
N ILE A 143 -9.84 -0.54 -10.14
CA ILE A 143 -10.14 0.77 -9.61
C ILE A 143 -9.61 1.76 -10.62
N ASN A 144 -10.49 2.55 -11.24
CA ASN A 144 -10.07 3.62 -12.13
C ASN A 144 -9.42 4.73 -11.29
N LEU A 145 -8.13 4.57 -11.02
CA LEU A 145 -7.31 5.55 -10.32
C LEU A 145 -7.18 6.76 -11.26
N ASN A 146 -8.07 7.74 -11.12
CA ASN A 146 -7.93 8.99 -11.85
C ASN A 146 -6.80 9.81 -11.20
N ILE A 147 -5.57 9.43 -11.52
CA ILE A 147 -4.33 10.04 -11.02
C ILE A 147 -3.71 10.97 -12.06
N GLU A 148 -4.37 11.18 -13.21
CA GLU A 148 -3.80 11.93 -14.33
C GLU A 148 -3.94 13.43 -14.18
N LYS A 149 -4.85 13.91 -13.32
CA LYS A 149 -5.04 15.32 -13.02
C LYS A 149 -5.77 15.55 -11.71
N ASP A 150 -5.63 16.76 -11.19
CA ASP A 150 -6.40 17.29 -10.07
C ASP A 150 -7.87 17.52 -10.47
N GLU A 151 -8.77 17.53 -9.49
CA GLU A 151 -10.20 17.84 -9.71
C GLU A 151 -10.47 19.35 -9.71
N VAL A 152 -9.55 20.16 -9.18
CA VAL A 152 -9.63 21.62 -9.15
C VAL A 152 -8.37 22.25 -9.75
N ASP A 153 -8.53 23.35 -10.48
CA ASP A 153 -7.41 24.10 -11.05
C ASP A 153 -6.67 24.94 -9.99
N ASN A 154 -7.43 25.54 -9.06
CA ASN A 154 -6.88 26.31 -7.95
C ASN A 154 -6.79 25.44 -6.69
N TYR A 155 -5.58 25.02 -6.33
CA TYR A 155 -5.37 24.15 -5.17
C TYR A 155 -5.81 24.76 -3.84
N LEU A 156 -5.94 26.10 -3.73
CA LEU A 156 -6.42 26.76 -2.50
C LEU A 156 -7.93 26.58 -2.29
N GLU A 157 -8.66 26.19 -3.34
CA GLU A 157 -10.09 25.92 -3.28
C GLU A 157 -10.41 24.49 -2.86
N CYS A 158 -9.40 23.62 -2.74
CA CYS A 158 -9.57 22.22 -2.37
C CYS A 158 -10.38 22.06 -1.08
N ARG A 159 -11.25 21.06 -1.08
CA ARG A 159 -12.10 20.64 0.03
C ARG A 159 -11.67 19.27 0.54
N ASN A 160 -11.06 18.46 -0.31
CA ASN A 160 -10.59 17.12 0.00
C ASN A 160 -9.21 16.85 -0.62
N LEU A 161 -8.46 15.89 -0.07
CA LEU A 161 -7.17 15.45 -0.62
C LEU A 161 -7.27 15.07 -2.09
N LYS A 162 -8.36 14.41 -2.51
CA LYS A 162 -8.55 13.96 -3.90
C LYS A 162 -8.50 15.12 -4.89
N ASP A 163 -8.98 16.30 -4.49
CA ASP A 163 -9.05 17.48 -5.35
C ASP A 163 -7.69 17.87 -5.89
N ILE A 164 -6.62 17.64 -5.13
CA ILE A 164 -5.24 18.04 -5.46
C ILE A 164 -4.23 16.88 -5.38
N PHE A 165 -4.73 15.64 -5.42
CA PHE A 165 -3.90 14.46 -5.17
C PHE A 165 -2.84 14.25 -6.27
N HIS A 166 -3.14 14.59 -7.52
CA HIS A 166 -2.18 14.49 -8.62
C HIS A 166 -1.00 15.44 -8.36
N SER A 167 -1.27 16.72 -8.10
CA SER A 167 -0.20 17.70 -7.85
C SER A 167 0.67 17.33 -6.64
N LEU A 168 0.08 16.75 -5.60
CA LEU A 168 0.81 16.29 -4.44
C LEU A 168 1.68 15.07 -4.79
N ARG A 169 1.08 13.99 -5.30
CA ARG A 169 1.75 12.69 -5.48
C ARG A 169 3.06 12.75 -6.30
N PHE A 170 3.13 13.59 -7.33
CA PHE A 170 4.28 13.64 -8.23
C PHE A 170 5.44 14.53 -7.75
N LYS A 171 5.31 15.16 -6.58
CA LYS A 171 6.41 15.87 -5.93
C LYS A 171 6.99 15.02 -4.80
N GLU A 172 8.29 14.75 -4.85
CA GLU A 172 9.00 14.02 -3.80
C GLU A 172 8.80 14.72 -2.44
N TYR A 173 8.52 13.94 -1.39
CA TYR A 173 8.29 14.41 -0.01
C TYR A 173 7.15 15.43 0.17
N SER A 174 6.24 15.56 -0.79
CA SER A 174 5.12 16.50 -0.67
C SER A 174 3.99 16.00 0.21
N LEU A 175 3.91 14.68 0.43
CA LEU A 175 2.90 14.02 1.26
C LEU A 175 3.57 13.43 2.49
N ASP A 176 2.94 13.55 3.64
CA ASP A 176 3.33 12.87 4.87
C ASP A 176 2.07 12.50 5.66
N VAL A 177 2.14 11.49 6.51
CA VAL A 177 0.99 11.05 7.32
C VAL A 177 1.43 10.86 8.76
N ASP A 178 0.70 11.53 9.65
CA ASP A 178 0.78 11.32 11.08
C ASP A 178 -0.45 10.51 11.51
N VAL A 179 -0.23 9.21 11.69
CA VAL A 179 -1.29 8.25 12.06
C VAL A 179 -1.87 8.57 13.43
N ASP A 180 -1.04 9.00 14.39
CA ASP A 180 -1.46 9.32 15.75
C ASP A 180 -2.34 10.58 15.78
N LYS A 181 -1.98 11.62 15.01
CA LYS A 181 -2.82 12.82 14.85
C LYS A 181 -3.99 12.61 13.90
N ARG A 182 -4.01 11.49 13.16
CA ARG A 182 -4.93 11.22 12.05
C ARG A 182 -4.91 12.36 11.04
N GLU A 183 -3.71 12.76 10.64
CA GLU A 183 -3.49 13.89 9.72
C GLU A 183 -2.61 13.50 8.55
N ILE A 184 -2.90 14.11 7.40
CA ILE A 184 -2.09 14.00 6.18
C ILE A 184 -1.60 15.41 5.90
N TYR A 185 -0.31 15.56 5.71
CA TYR A 185 0.29 16.83 5.31
C TYR A 185 0.60 16.79 3.83
N GLY A 186 0.20 17.85 3.14
CA GLY A 186 0.54 18.11 1.74
C GLY A 186 1.38 19.38 1.65
N GLN A 187 2.28 19.49 0.68
CA GLN A 187 2.94 20.76 0.36
C GLN A 187 2.93 21.02 -1.16
N LEU A 188 2.39 22.18 -1.53
CA LEU A 188 2.48 22.73 -2.89
C LEU A 188 2.94 24.17 -2.80
N ASP A 189 3.96 24.51 -3.58
CA ASP A 189 4.58 25.84 -3.62
C ASP A 189 4.92 26.35 -2.21
N ASN A 190 4.34 27.49 -1.81
CA ASN A 190 4.51 28.09 -0.49
C ASN A 190 3.38 27.75 0.48
N TYR A 191 2.62 26.67 0.24
CA TYR A 191 1.47 26.30 1.05
C TYR A 191 1.60 24.89 1.61
N LYS A 192 1.30 24.77 2.91
CA LYS A 192 1.11 23.50 3.60
C LYS A 192 -0.37 23.24 3.76
N PHE A 193 -0.78 22.04 3.39
CA PHE A 193 -2.12 21.51 3.52
C PHE A 193 -2.13 20.51 4.66
N THR A 194 -3.18 20.53 5.47
CA THR A 194 -3.44 19.50 6.46
C THR A 194 -4.81 18.92 6.15
N PHE A 195 -4.88 17.62 5.90
CA PHE A 195 -6.11 16.88 5.70
C PHE A 195 -6.35 15.93 6.87
N ASP A 196 -7.61 15.58 7.09
CA ASP A 196 -7.98 14.51 8.01
C ASP A 196 -7.68 13.14 7.38
N LEU A 197 -7.06 12.21 8.13
CA LEU A 197 -6.67 10.90 7.62
C LEU A 197 -7.87 10.02 7.24
N ILE A 198 -9.01 10.18 7.90
CA ILE A 198 -10.17 9.31 7.71
C ILE A 198 -11.05 9.85 6.60
N THR A 199 -11.50 11.10 6.75
CA THR A 199 -12.43 11.76 5.82
C THR A 199 -11.73 12.32 4.58
N ARG A 200 -10.41 12.56 4.66
CA ARG A 200 -9.60 13.24 3.63
C ARG A 200 -9.96 14.70 3.42
N ASP A 201 -10.86 15.25 4.24
CA ASP A 201 -11.28 16.64 4.15
C ASP A 201 -10.16 17.57 4.60
N ILE A 202 -10.11 18.75 3.98
CA ILE A 202 -9.17 19.80 4.36
C ILE A 202 -9.46 20.26 5.80
N LYS A 203 -8.46 20.14 6.66
CA LYS A 203 -8.47 20.71 8.01
C LYS A 203 -7.98 22.16 7.97
N ASN A 204 -6.87 22.42 7.29
CA ASN A 204 -6.37 23.77 7.11
C ASN A 204 -5.37 23.91 5.94
N ILE A 205 -5.20 25.15 5.49
CA ILE A 205 -4.14 25.57 4.55
C ILE A 205 -3.34 26.70 5.21
N GLN A 206 -2.02 26.55 5.26
CA GLN A 206 -1.09 27.54 5.81
C GLN A 206 -0.12 28.04 4.75
N ASN A 207 0.08 29.35 4.66
CA ASN A 207 1.15 29.94 3.86
C ASN A 207 2.47 29.90 4.64
N LEU A 208 3.47 29.18 4.11
CA LEU A 208 4.77 28.97 4.73
C LEU A 208 5.64 30.24 4.77
N GLY A 209 5.49 31.15 3.80
CA GLY A 209 6.25 32.39 3.74
C GLY A 209 5.80 33.45 4.76
N THR A 210 4.54 33.42 5.16
CA THR A 210 3.95 34.40 6.11
C THR A 210 3.51 33.79 7.43
N GLY A 211 3.43 32.46 7.52
CA GLY A 211 2.85 31.72 8.65
C GLY A 211 1.33 31.79 8.76
N LYS A 212 0.64 32.57 7.90
CA LYS A 212 -0.81 32.81 8.00
C LYS A 212 -1.62 31.58 7.59
N LEU A 213 -2.69 31.33 8.35
CA LEU A 213 -3.74 30.37 8.01
C LEU A 213 -4.68 31.01 6.99
N ILE A 214 -4.96 30.30 5.89
CA ILE A 214 -5.76 30.81 4.76
C ILE A 214 -7.14 30.19 4.74
N LYS A 215 -7.26 28.93 5.18
CA LYS A 215 -8.51 28.19 5.19
C LYS A 215 -8.52 27.24 6.37
N THR A 216 -9.69 27.03 6.96
CA THR A 216 -9.94 26.04 8.01
C THR A 216 -11.22 25.26 7.74
N SER A 217 -11.34 24.08 8.35
CA SER A 217 -12.56 23.25 8.29
C SER A 217 -13.81 23.93 8.89
N LEU A 218 -13.65 25.06 9.58
CA LEU A 218 -14.72 25.87 10.15
C LEU A 218 -15.34 26.85 9.14
N ASP A 219 -14.70 27.09 7.99
CA ASP A 219 -15.15 28.06 6.98
C ASP A 219 -16.23 27.48 6.03
N LYS A 220 -17.12 26.62 6.54
CA LYS A 220 -18.21 25.99 5.75
C LYS A 220 -19.27 26.97 5.30
#